data_AF-A0A151Z8N6-F1
#
_entry.id   AF-A0A151Z8N6-F1
#
_cell.length_a   1.000
_cell.length_b   1.000
_cell.length_c   1.000
_cell.angle_alpha   90.00
_cell.angle_beta   90.00
_cell.angle_gamma   90.00
#
_symmetry.space_group_name_H-M   'P 1'
#
loop_
_entity.id
_entity.type
_entity.pdbx_description
1 polymer ?
#
loop_
_entity_poly.entity_id
_entity_poly.type
_entity_poly.pdbx_seq_one_letter_code
_entity_poly.pdbx_strand_id
1 'polypeptide(L)'
;MMDKLLFFILSLLIGYLKSQPLPNCEFIDYYGRYYDFSPMEQSVGYEVTLNDLTYIVSVCNTNSYCEMVTGVQGTASCGSENEGKYINMGQYSTMTLGDLPYLVGNPSLQGAQLNYTTNSGCFNGKKGTMTTQINLVCQPGQDNLITSSGLYDECLAYMTLEGDGPCPFQNVSSSSDNSNQFECHFLGDSVAVVYPNQQITCTGQGKTVCSYSSDNDGNLSTCASNSDILCQTQGEIQCFGENLVCSHNSFSCGFQNGKPFYPNQN
;
A
#
# COMPACT_ATOMS: atom_id res chain seq x y z
N MET A 1 7.23 13.15 49.84
CA MET A 1 7.95 13.76 48.70
C MET A 1 8.40 12.73 47.65
N MET A 2 8.07 11.44 47.78
CA MET A 2 8.42 10.38 46.80
C MET A 2 7.33 10.13 45.74
N ASP A 3 6.07 10.46 46.00
CA ASP A 3 4.95 10.17 45.06
C ASP A 3 4.89 11.08 43.83
N LYS A 4 5.55 12.25 43.85
CA LYS A 4 5.56 13.16 42.69
C LYS A 4 6.62 12.80 41.64
N LEU A 5 7.64 12.02 42.01
CA LEU A 5 8.69 11.59 41.09
C LEU A 5 8.24 10.41 40.22
N LEU A 6 7.39 9.52 40.77
CA LEU A 6 6.86 8.36 40.04
C LEU A 6 5.89 8.77 38.93
N PHE A 7 5.10 9.83 39.15
CA PHE A 7 4.17 10.36 38.14
C PHE A 7 4.90 11.06 36.99
N PHE A 8 6.07 11.66 37.24
CA PHE A 8 6.89 12.30 36.20
C PHE A 8 7.63 11.29 35.32
N ILE A 9 8.04 10.15 35.88
CA ILE A 9 8.67 9.07 35.11
C ILE A 9 7.64 8.29 34.27
N LEU A 10 6.41 8.12 34.78
CA LEU A 10 5.33 7.46 34.02
C LEU A 10 4.81 8.32 32.85
N SER A 11 4.85 9.65 32.96
CA SER A 11 4.51 10.57 31.87
C SER A 11 5.63 10.75 30.85
N LEU A 12 6.90 10.55 31.23
CA LEU A 12 8.03 10.45 30.29
C LEU A 12 8.03 9.11 29.51
N LEU A 13 7.44 8.04 30.05
CA LEU A 13 7.31 6.74 29.36
C LEU A 13 6.16 6.70 28.33
N ILE A 14 5.21 7.64 28.38
CA ILE A 14 4.15 7.80 27.37
C ILE A 14 4.63 8.69 26.19
N GLY A 15 5.78 9.36 26.34
CA GLY A 15 6.39 10.20 25.31
C GLY A 15 7.23 9.45 24.27
N TYR A 16 7.39 8.12 24.41
CA TYR A 16 7.76 7.28 23.27
C TYR A 16 6.53 7.11 22.38
N LEU A 17 6.17 8.19 21.67
CA LEU A 17 5.68 8.05 20.30
C LEU A 17 6.72 7.16 19.61
N LYS A 18 6.47 5.85 19.60
CA LYS A 18 7.05 4.98 18.59
C LYS A 18 6.78 5.73 17.30
N SER A 19 7.82 6.25 16.66
CA SER A 19 7.73 6.48 15.23
C SER A 19 7.24 5.14 14.72
N GLN A 20 5.99 5.10 14.24
CA GLN A 20 5.57 3.93 13.51
C GLN A 20 6.64 3.77 12.43
N PRO A 21 7.22 2.57 12.25
CA PRO A 21 8.11 2.36 11.12
C PRO A 21 7.36 2.91 9.91
N LEU A 22 8.02 3.81 9.16
CA LEU A 22 7.42 4.34 7.94
C LEU A 22 6.91 3.14 7.16
N PRO A 23 5.67 3.18 6.64
CA PRO A 23 5.17 2.07 5.85
C PRO A 23 6.23 1.77 4.78
N ASN A 24 6.58 0.51 4.59
CA ASN A 24 7.25 0.11 3.36
C ASN A 24 6.35 0.56 2.19
N CYS A 25 6.86 0.59 0.96
CA CYS A 25 6.06 0.87 -0.23
C CYS A 25 5.07 -0.28 -0.56
N GLU A 26 4.63 -0.99 0.47
CA GLU A 26 3.84 -2.19 0.46
C GLU A 26 2.56 -1.91 1.24
N PHE A 27 1.42 -2.38 0.74
CA PHE A 27 0.12 -2.17 1.38
C PHE A 27 -0.74 -3.43 1.28
N ILE A 28 -1.54 -3.68 2.32
CA ILE A 28 -2.58 -4.71 2.28
C ILE A 28 -3.90 -4.02 2.58
N ASP A 29 -4.83 -4.12 1.64
CA ASP A 29 -6.10 -3.44 1.76
C ASP A 29 -7.13 -4.21 2.60
N TYR A 30 -8.31 -3.62 2.73
CA TYR A 30 -9.46 -4.21 3.42
C TYR A 30 -9.81 -5.64 2.94
N TYR A 31 -9.58 -5.95 1.66
CA TYR A 31 -9.90 -7.24 1.05
C TYR A 31 -8.74 -8.24 1.12
N GLY A 32 -7.61 -7.88 1.73
CA GLY A 32 -6.45 -8.75 1.90
C GLY A 32 -5.54 -8.80 0.67
N ARG A 33 -5.69 -7.86 -0.27
CA ARG A 33 -4.87 -7.79 -1.49
C ARG A 33 -3.57 -7.08 -1.18
N TYR A 34 -2.44 -7.66 -1.58
CA TYR A 34 -1.12 -7.07 -1.35
C TYR A 34 -0.71 -6.24 -2.55
N TYR A 35 -0.16 -5.07 -2.28
CA TYR A 35 0.36 -4.13 -3.25
C TYR A 35 1.83 -3.88 -2.96
N ASP A 36 2.64 -3.84 -4.01
CA ASP A 36 4.02 -3.34 -3.97
C ASP A 36 4.14 -2.20 -4.98
N PHE A 37 4.21 -0.96 -4.48
CA PHE A 37 4.34 0.22 -5.33
C PHE A 37 5.81 0.60 -5.60
N SER A 38 6.79 -0.21 -5.18
CA SER A 38 8.22 0.05 -5.44
C SER A 38 8.53 0.24 -6.93
N PRO A 39 7.89 -0.49 -7.89
CA PRO A 39 8.08 -0.24 -9.32
C PRO A 39 7.60 1.14 -9.79
N MET A 40 6.77 1.82 -9.00
CA MET A 40 6.27 3.18 -9.28
C MET A 40 7.20 4.27 -8.73
N GLU A 41 8.24 3.91 -8.00
CA GLU A 41 9.24 4.85 -7.52
C GLU A 41 10.05 5.42 -8.70
N GLN A 42 9.73 6.65 -9.08
CA GLN A 42 10.47 7.38 -10.11
C GLN A 42 11.33 8.46 -9.48
N SER A 43 12.63 8.46 -9.77
CA SER A 43 13.59 9.43 -9.22
C SER A 43 13.28 10.90 -9.56
N VAL A 44 12.59 11.15 -10.67
CA VAL A 44 12.14 12.48 -11.11
C VAL A 44 10.74 12.83 -10.61
N GLY A 45 9.98 11.85 -10.12
CA GLY A 45 8.58 12.00 -9.74
C GLY A 45 7.63 12.16 -10.93
N TYR A 46 6.36 12.28 -10.60
CA TYR A 46 5.26 12.58 -11.50
C TYR A 46 5.03 14.10 -11.49
N GLU A 47 5.12 14.73 -12.66
CA GLU A 47 4.87 16.15 -12.82
C GLU A 47 3.45 16.40 -13.35
N VAL A 48 2.77 17.33 -12.71
CA VAL A 48 1.43 17.79 -13.09
C VAL A 48 1.48 19.30 -13.27
N THR A 49 1.00 19.78 -14.42
CA THR A 49 0.77 21.20 -14.66
C THR A 49 -0.72 21.44 -14.90
N LEU A 50 -1.33 22.28 -14.08
CA LEU A 50 -2.74 22.67 -14.11
C LEU A 50 -2.84 24.19 -14.10
N ASN A 51 -3.17 24.79 -15.25
CA ASN A 51 -3.15 26.25 -15.43
C ASN A 51 -1.76 26.79 -15.02
N ASP A 52 -1.73 27.70 -14.04
CA ASP A 52 -0.50 28.33 -13.52
C ASP A 52 0.11 27.56 -12.33
N LEU A 53 -0.40 26.37 -11.99
CA LEU A 53 0.12 25.54 -10.90
C LEU A 53 0.88 24.33 -11.47
N THR A 54 2.15 24.22 -11.12
CA THR A 54 2.93 23.00 -11.36
C THR A 54 3.25 22.34 -10.03
N TYR A 55 3.02 21.04 -9.91
CA TYR A 55 3.50 20.26 -8.77
C TYR A 55 4.08 18.92 -9.20
N ILE A 56 5.07 18.48 -8.44
CA ILE A 56 5.85 17.27 -8.64
C ILE A 56 5.69 16.41 -7.39
N VAL A 57 5.50 15.11 -7.59
CA VAL A 57 5.23 14.17 -6.51
C VAL A 57 5.87 12.81 -6.79
N SER A 58 6.49 12.22 -5.77
CA SER A 58 7.07 10.88 -5.87
C SER A 58 6.23 9.87 -5.10
N VAL A 59 5.98 8.72 -5.71
CA VAL A 59 5.35 7.58 -5.03
C VAL A 59 6.41 6.91 -4.16
N CYS A 60 6.11 6.69 -2.88
CA CYS A 60 6.95 6.06 -1.87
C CYS A 60 8.40 6.53 -1.73
N ASN A 61 8.75 7.72 -2.22
CA ASN A 61 10.14 8.16 -2.23
C ASN A 61 10.25 9.67 -2.01
N THR A 62 11.45 10.11 -1.62
CA THR A 62 11.85 11.51 -1.67
C THR A 62 12.05 11.96 -3.12
N ASN A 63 11.84 13.24 -3.39
CA ASN A 63 12.07 13.85 -4.69
C ASN A 63 13.24 14.84 -4.63
N SER A 64 14.38 14.46 -5.22
CA SER A 64 15.60 15.26 -5.16
C SER A 64 15.46 16.68 -5.75
N TYR A 65 14.65 16.83 -6.80
CA TYR A 65 14.35 18.15 -7.37
C TYR A 65 13.58 19.01 -6.37
N CYS A 66 12.53 18.46 -5.74
CA CYS A 66 11.77 19.14 -4.71
C CYS A 66 12.61 19.53 -3.50
N GLU A 67 13.50 18.66 -3.04
CA GLU A 67 14.43 18.99 -1.95
C GLU A 67 15.32 20.18 -2.32
N MET A 68 15.82 20.22 -3.56
CA MET A 68 16.64 21.31 -4.07
C MET A 68 15.87 22.63 -4.14
N VAL A 69 14.68 22.66 -4.76
CA VAL A 69 13.93 23.91 -4.99
C VAL A 69 13.23 24.45 -3.73
N THR A 70 12.90 23.57 -2.78
CA THR A 70 12.29 23.99 -1.50
C THR A 70 13.34 24.24 -0.41
N GLY A 71 14.54 23.67 -0.54
CA GLY A 71 15.58 23.69 0.49
C GLY A 71 15.28 22.79 1.70
N VAL A 72 14.34 21.85 1.58
CA VAL A 72 13.89 20.96 2.67
C VAL A 72 14.20 19.51 2.32
N GLN A 73 15.05 18.87 3.13
CA GLN A 73 15.37 17.44 3.03
C GLN A 73 14.15 16.58 3.39
N GLY A 74 14.01 15.42 2.74
CA GLY A 74 12.88 14.51 2.94
C GLY A 74 11.60 14.92 2.21
N THR A 75 11.68 15.85 1.26
CA THR A 75 10.50 16.33 0.52
C THR A 75 10.08 15.30 -0.53
N ALA A 76 8.86 14.78 -0.42
CA ALA A 76 8.29 13.82 -1.37
C ALA A 76 7.48 14.52 -2.48
N SER A 77 6.92 15.69 -2.18
CA SER A 77 6.18 16.50 -3.13
C SER A 77 6.40 18.00 -2.94
N CYS A 78 6.37 18.74 -4.04
CA CYS A 78 6.49 20.19 -4.06
C CYS A 78 5.68 20.80 -5.20
N GLY A 79 5.37 22.08 -5.10
CA GLY A 79 4.66 22.77 -6.17
C GLY A 79 4.79 24.28 -6.11
N SER A 80 4.41 24.94 -7.19
CA SER A 80 4.64 26.36 -7.42
C SER A 80 3.47 26.99 -8.17
N GLU A 81 3.02 28.15 -7.69
CA GLU A 81 2.08 29.02 -8.42
C GLU A 81 2.91 29.99 -9.29
N ASN A 82 2.62 30.04 -10.60
CA ASN A 82 3.22 30.92 -11.62
C ASN A 82 4.74 30.72 -11.86
N GLU A 83 5.22 29.47 -11.98
CA GLU A 83 6.64 29.14 -12.19
C GLU A 83 7.60 29.78 -11.15
N GLY A 84 7.06 30.15 -9.99
CA GLY A 84 7.73 30.92 -8.94
C GLY A 84 8.39 30.07 -7.86
N LYS A 85 8.28 30.53 -6.61
CA LYS A 85 8.85 29.85 -5.44
C LYS A 85 8.11 28.55 -5.16
N TYR A 86 8.82 27.43 -5.25
CA TYR A 86 8.30 26.14 -4.84
C TYR A 86 8.07 26.08 -3.33
N ILE A 87 6.94 25.51 -2.94
CA ILE A 87 6.64 25.13 -1.56
C ILE A 87 6.72 23.62 -1.43
N ASN A 88 7.16 23.17 -0.26
CA ASN A 88 7.07 21.76 0.14
C ASN A 88 5.59 21.42 0.36
N MET A 89 5.09 20.40 -0.32
CA MET A 89 3.68 19.97 -0.26
C MET A 89 3.48 18.64 0.50
N GLY A 90 4.57 18.01 0.93
CA GLY A 90 4.54 16.72 1.58
C GLY A 90 5.92 16.19 1.94
N GLN A 91 6.04 15.65 3.15
CA GLN A 91 7.26 15.01 3.63
C GLN A 91 7.16 13.50 3.55
N TYR A 92 8.22 12.84 3.07
CA TYR A 92 8.31 11.39 3.03
C TYR A 92 8.15 10.76 4.43
N SER A 93 8.69 11.42 5.46
CA SER A 93 8.57 10.97 6.86
C SER A 93 7.15 11.02 7.44
N THR A 94 6.18 11.54 6.69
CA THR A 94 4.77 11.61 7.07
C THR A 94 3.89 10.71 6.22
N MET A 95 4.52 9.87 5.39
CA MET A 95 3.83 8.98 4.46
C MET A 95 2.83 8.10 5.18
N THR A 96 1.61 8.02 4.65
CA THR A 96 0.63 7.02 5.04
C THR A 96 0.05 6.35 3.80
N LEU A 97 -0.11 5.03 3.86
CA LEU A 97 -0.87 4.25 2.90
C LEU A 97 -2.20 3.83 3.56
N GLY A 98 -3.27 3.84 2.78
CA GLY A 98 -4.60 3.45 3.23
C GLY A 98 -5.47 2.95 2.08
N ASP A 99 -6.66 2.45 2.41
CA ASP A 99 -7.63 1.99 1.43
C ASP A 99 -8.07 3.15 0.51
N LEU A 100 -8.39 2.84 -0.74
CA LEU A 100 -9.05 3.81 -1.62
C LEU A 100 -10.41 4.25 -1.02
N PRO A 101 -10.83 5.50 -1.23
CA PRO A 101 -12.17 5.95 -0.89
C PRO A 101 -13.24 5.04 -1.53
N TYR A 102 -14.27 4.68 -0.76
CA TYR A 102 -15.37 3.80 -1.20
C TYR A 102 -14.96 2.36 -1.56
N LEU A 103 -13.76 1.92 -1.16
CA LEU A 103 -13.37 0.53 -1.33
C LEU A 103 -14.33 -0.43 -0.63
N VAL A 104 -14.76 -0.09 0.60
CA VAL A 104 -15.71 -0.91 1.37
C VAL A 104 -17.06 -0.95 0.65
N GLY A 105 -17.40 -2.12 0.13
CA GLY A 105 -18.64 -2.35 -0.64
C GLY A 105 -18.43 -2.37 -2.15
N ASN A 106 -17.20 -2.16 -2.63
CA ASN A 106 -16.84 -2.23 -4.04
C ASN A 106 -15.55 -3.05 -4.26
N PRO A 107 -15.62 -4.40 -4.21
CA PRO A 107 -14.43 -5.26 -4.32
C PRO A 107 -13.74 -5.19 -5.69
N SER A 108 -14.38 -4.66 -6.73
CA SER A 108 -13.75 -4.46 -8.04
C SER A 108 -12.81 -3.25 -8.08
N LEU A 109 -12.96 -2.28 -7.17
CA LEU A 109 -12.00 -1.18 -7.02
C LEU A 109 -10.73 -1.74 -6.36
N GLN A 110 -9.58 -1.54 -6.98
CA GLN A 110 -8.30 -2.03 -6.47
C GLN A 110 -7.25 -0.92 -6.48
N GLY A 111 -6.41 -0.88 -5.44
CA GLY A 111 -5.35 0.11 -5.27
C GLY A 111 -5.30 0.65 -3.85
N ALA A 112 -4.61 1.78 -3.68
CA ALA A 112 -4.43 2.42 -2.38
C ALA A 112 -4.44 3.94 -2.48
N GLN A 113 -4.68 4.60 -1.35
CA GLN A 113 -4.44 6.02 -1.18
C GLN A 113 -3.11 6.23 -0.46
N LEU A 114 -2.23 7.03 -1.06
CA LEU A 114 -0.96 7.48 -0.51
C LEU A 114 -1.07 8.95 -0.14
N ASN A 115 -0.76 9.30 1.11
CA ASN A 115 -0.77 10.69 1.58
C ASN A 115 0.61 11.10 2.11
N TYR A 116 0.97 12.35 1.83
CA TYR A 116 2.08 13.06 2.47
C TYR A 116 1.56 14.36 3.08
N THR A 117 2.11 14.77 4.23
CA THR A 117 1.74 16.01 4.90
C THR A 117 2.97 16.85 5.25
N THR A 118 2.77 18.15 5.45
CA THR A 118 3.82 19.07 5.91
C THR A 118 3.23 20.32 6.55
N ASN A 119 3.99 20.96 7.44
CA ASN A 119 3.60 22.20 8.13
C ASN A 119 4.20 23.46 7.48
N SER A 120 4.57 23.38 6.20
CA SER A 120 5.19 24.48 5.42
C SER A 120 4.25 25.65 5.15
N GLY A 121 2.95 25.52 5.47
CA GLY A 121 1.90 26.43 5.04
C GLY A 121 1.34 26.04 3.68
N CYS A 122 0.14 26.52 3.40
CA CYS A 122 -0.61 26.17 2.20
C CYS A 122 -0.40 27.20 1.08
N PHE A 123 -0.94 26.93 -0.11
CA PHE A 123 -0.97 27.91 -1.19
C PHE A 123 -1.68 29.21 -0.76
N ASN A 124 -1.35 30.33 -1.42
CA ASN A 124 -1.85 31.66 -1.08
C ASN A 124 -1.58 32.12 0.37
N GLY A 125 -0.59 31.51 1.05
CA GLY A 125 -0.16 31.89 2.40
C GLY A 125 -1.14 31.52 3.52
N LYS A 126 -2.12 30.66 3.23
CA LYS A 126 -3.07 30.14 4.23
C LYS A 126 -2.30 29.29 5.25
N LYS A 127 -2.61 29.50 6.54
CA LYS A 127 -2.06 28.68 7.62
C LYS A 127 -2.80 27.35 7.68
N GLY A 128 -2.07 26.25 7.61
CA GLY A 128 -2.62 24.91 7.68
C GLY A 128 -1.55 23.86 7.43
N THR A 129 -1.94 22.60 7.55
CA THR A 129 -1.12 21.46 7.14
C THR A 129 -1.39 21.22 5.65
N MET A 130 -0.34 21.35 4.84
CA MET A 130 -0.41 21.03 3.43
C MET A 130 -0.39 19.51 3.28
N THR A 131 -1.28 18.99 2.45
CA THR A 131 -1.45 17.55 2.19
C THR A 131 -1.37 17.31 0.68
N THR A 132 -0.61 16.29 0.30
CA THR A 132 -0.62 15.70 -1.04
C THR A 132 -1.27 14.33 -0.95
N GLN A 133 -2.40 14.14 -1.64
CA GLN A 133 -3.13 12.88 -1.72
C GLN A 133 -2.96 12.27 -3.12
N ILE A 134 -2.60 11.00 -3.19
CA ILE A 134 -2.41 10.25 -4.43
C ILE A 134 -3.32 9.04 -4.35
N ASN A 135 -4.33 8.98 -5.22
CA ASN A 135 -5.13 7.77 -5.41
C ASN A 135 -4.43 6.90 -6.45
N LEU A 136 -3.87 5.77 -6.03
CA LEU A 136 -3.26 4.75 -6.89
C LEU A 136 -4.36 3.75 -7.25
N VAL A 137 -4.74 3.65 -8.52
CA VAL A 137 -5.86 2.81 -8.97
C VAL A 137 -5.39 1.81 -10.02
N CYS A 138 -5.70 0.53 -9.78
CA CYS A 138 -5.31 -0.55 -10.67
C CYS A 138 -6.09 -0.51 -11.99
N GLN A 139 -5.35 -0.57 -13.09
CA GLN A 139 -5.83 -0.83 -14.45
C GLN A 139 -4.89 -1.87 -15.08
N PRO A 140 -5.21 -3.17 -14.97
CA PRO A 140 -4.29 -4.24 -15.38
C PRO A 140 -3.82 -4.11 -16.83
N GLY A 141 -2.51 -4.24 -17.05
CA GLY A 141 -1.88 -4.16 -18.37
C GLY A 141 -1.88 -2.79 -19.04
N GLN A 142 -2.19 -1.72 -18.30
CA GLN A 142 -2.12 -0.34 -18.78
C GLN A 142 -0.86 0.36 -18.24
N ASP A 143 -0.31 1.29 -19.03
CA ASP A 143 0.75 2.18 -18.54
C ASP A 143 0.24 3.06 -17.38
N ASN A 144 1.13 3.41 -16.46
CA ASN A 144 0.82 4.32 -15.36
C ASN A 144 0.63 5.74 -15.87
N LEU A 145 -0.60 6.26 -15.79
CA LEU A 145 -1.01 7.57 -16.31
C LEU A 145 -1.76 8.37 -15.26
N ILE A 146 -1.50 9.68 -15.23
CA ILE A 146 -2.23 10.61 -14.38
C ILE A 146 -3.59 10.89 -15.05
N THR A 147 -4.68 10.44 -14.45
CA THR A 147 -6.03 10.57 -15.05
C THR A 147 -6.81 11.76 -14.50
N SER A 148 -6.48 12.19 -13.28
CA SER A 148 -7.04 13.41 -12.68
C SER A 148 -6.08 14.02 -11.68
N SER A 149 -6.20 15.33 -11.52
CA SER A 149 -5.34 16.11 -10.64
C SER A 149 -5.99 17.45 -10.31
N GLY A 150 -5.66 18.00 -9.15
CA GLY A 150 -6.20 19.29 -8.74
C GLY A 150 -5.78 19.74 -7.35
N LEU A 151 -6.33 20.88 -6.97
CA LEU A 151 -6.41 21.33 -5.58
C LEU A 151 -7.87 21.19 -5.15
N TYR A 152 -8.13 20.43 -4.10
CA TYR A 152 -9.46 20.40 -3.47
C TYR A 152 -9.73 21.70 -2.71
N ASP A 153 -8.70 22.17 -2.00
CA ASP A 153 -8.63 23.49 -1.40
C ASP A 153 -7.17 23.98 -1.42
N GLU A 154 -6.87 25.11 -0.79
CA GLU A 154 -5.52 25.67 -0.81
C GLU A 154 -4.47 24.80 -0.07
N CYS A 155 -4.91 23.84 0.75
CA CYS A 155 -4.09 22.98 1.61
C CYS A 155 -4.11 21.49 1.19
N LEU A 156 -4.87 21.10 0.18
CA LEU A 156 -5.00 19.71 -0.27
C LEU A 156 -4.84 19.62 -1.78
N ALA A 157 -3.67 19.16 -2.21
CA ALA A 157 -3.46 18.71 -3.58
C ALA A 157 -3.81 17.24 -3.72
N TYR A 158 -4.47 16.90 -4.82
CA TYR A 158 -4.79 15.52 -5.14
C TYR A 158 -4.36 15.16 -6.55
N MET A 159 -3.99 13.90 -6.74
CA MET A 159 -3.85 13.27 -8.05
C MET A 159 -4.43 11.86 -8.03
N THR A 160 -4.84 11.36 -9.18
CA THR A 160 -5.15 9.96 -9.41
C THR A 160 -4.21 9.42 -10.48
N LEU A 161 -3.51 8.35 -10.12
CA LEU A 161 -2.58 7.64 -10.99
C LEU A 161 -3.19 6.26 -11.26
N GLU A 162 -3.54 6.01 -12.50
CA GLU A 162 -4.15 4.75 -12.94
C GLU A 162 -3.17 3.97 -13.81
N GLY A 163 -3.12 2.65 -13.65
CA GLY A 163 -2.25 1.79 -14.46
C GLY A 163 -2.00 0.43 -13.82
N ASP A 164 -1.04 -0.30 -14.35
CA ASP A 164 -0.65 -1.63 -13.86
C ASP A 164 0.15 -1.55 -12.54
N GLY A 165 0.87 -0.45 -12.29
CA GLY A 165 1.69 -0.29 -11.08
C GLY A 165 0.90 -0.38 -9.77
N PRO A 166 -0.28 0.26 -9.66
CA PRO A 166 -1.16 0.12 -8.50
C PRO A 166 -1.91 -1.21 -8.39
N CYS A 167 -1.70 -2.17 -9.29
CA CYS A 167 -2.39 -3.44 -9.22
C CYS A 167 -1.88 -4.30 -8.07
N PRO A 168 -2.77 -5.06 -7.42
CA PRO A 168 -2.33 -5.99 -6.40
C PRO A 168 -1.43 -7.03 -7.07
N PHE A 169 -0.56 -7.64 -6.28
CA PHE A 169 0.17 -8.81 -6.72
C PHE A 169 -0.82 -9.84 -7.26
N GLN A 170 -0.76 -10.07 -8.56
CA GLN A 170 -1.49 -11.12 -9.25
C GLN A 170 -0.44 -12.01 -9.86
N ASN A 171 -0.40 -13.28 -9.47
CA ASN A 171 0.44 -14.24 -10.15
C ASN A 171 -0.26 -14.64 -11.45
N VAL A 172 -0.32 -13.72 -12.41
CA VAL A 172 -0.76 -14.03 -13.78
C VAL A 172 0.22 -15.07 -14.30
N SER A 173 -0.19 -16.33 -14.22
CA SER A 173 0.49 -17.50 -14.74
C SER A 173 0.64 -17.32 -16.25
N SER A 174 1.70 -16.61 -16.62
CA SER A 174 2.15 -16.35 -17.99
C SER A 174 3.18 -17.39 -18.43
N SER A 175 3.23 -18.53 -17.76
CA SER A 175 3.95 -19.69 -18.26
C SER A 175 2.94 -20.68 -18.83
N SER A 176 2.94 -20.77 -20.16
CA SER A 176 2.50 -21.93 -20.95
C SER A 176 3.24 -23.23 -20.61
N ASP A 177 4.04 -23.24 -19.55
CA ASP A 177 4.63 -24.44 -18.98
C ASP A 177 3.59 -25.07 -18.07
N ASN A 178 3.24 -26.31 -18.38
CA ASN A 178 2.40 -27.22 -17.58
C ASN A 178 3.06 -27.60 -16.23
N SER A 179 3.74 -26.65 -15.59
CA SER A 179 4.31 -26.74 -14.27
C SER A 179 3.16 -26.76 -13.26
N ASN A 180 2.63 -27.97 -12.99
CA ASN A 180 1.72 -28.26 -11.87
C ASN A 180 2.46 -28.12 -10.52
N GLN A 181 3.20 -27.04 -10.30
CA GLN A 181 3.98 -26.82 -9.09
C GLN A 181 3.18 -25.97 -8.11
N PHE A 182 3.19 -26.41 -6.86
CA PHE A 182 2.69 -25.62 -5.74
C PHE A 182 3.72 -24.56 -5.42
N GLU A 183 3.41 -23.32 -5.76
CA GLU A 183 4.24 -22.17 -5.49
C GLU A 183 3.69 -21.39 -4.31
N CYS A 184 4.60 -20.84 -3.53
CA CYS A 184 4.24 -19.92 -2.49
C CYS A 184 5.21 -18.74 -2.51
N HIS A 185 4.67 -17.56 -2.28
CA HIS A 185 5.37 -16.29 -2.28
C HIS A 185 5.05 -15.55 -1.00
N PHE A 186 6.08 -15.23 -0.21
CA PHE A 186 5.92 -14.41 0.99
C PHE A 186 6.05 -12.93 0.61
N LEU A 187 5.02 -12.16 0.95
CA LEU A 187 4.83 -10.76 0.59
C LEU A 187 4.61 -9.97 1.89
N GLY A 188 5.72 -9.62 2.55
CA GLY A 188 5.70 -9.08 3.92
C GLY A 188 5.08 -10.08 4.90
N ASP A 189 3.97 -9.68 5.52
CA ASP A 189 3.17 -10.50 6.45
C ASP A 189 2.01 -11.24 5.75
N SER A 190 1.98 -11.23 4.41
CA SER A 190 1.03 -12.00 3.60
C SER A 190 1.72 -13.09 2.80
N VAL A 191 0.94 -14.09 2.39
CA VAL A 191 1.40 -15.20 1.55
C VAL A 191 0.46 -15.33 0.36
N ALA A 192 1.03 -15.38 -0.84
CA ALA A 192 0.35 -15.79 -2.06
C ALA A 192 0.69 -17.25 -2.35
N VAL A 193 -0.32 -18.07 -2.62
CA VAL A 193 -0.17 -19.49 -2.97
C VAL A 193 -0.80 -19.72 -4.32
N VAL A 194 -0.03 -20.37 -5.18
CA VAL A 194 -0.43 -20.65 -6.56
C VAL A 194 -0.27 -22.13 -6.82
N TYR A 195 -1.36 -22.73 -7.23
CA TYR A 195 -1.44 -24.10 -7.68
C TYR A 195 -2.48 -24.24 -8.80
N PRO A 196 -2.07 -24.08 -10.07
CA PRO A 196 -2.99 -24.04 -11.20
C PRO A 196 -3.89 -25.28 -11.26
N ASN A 197 -5.21 -25.06 -11.43
CA ASN A 197 -6.24 -26.09 -11.53
C ASN A 197 -6.36 -27.04 -10.32
N GLN A 198 -5.74 -26.72 -9.18
CA GLN A 198 -5.82 -27.51 -7.95
C GLN A 198 -6.54 -26.73 -6.86
N GLN A 199 -7.24 -27.44 -5.98
CA GLN A 199 -7.91 -26.84 -4.83
C GLN A 199 -6.88 -26.48 -3.75
N ILE A 200 -6.80 -25.22 -3.36
CA ILE A 200 -5.98 -24.77 -2.23
C ILE A 200 -6.90 -24.60 -1.02
N THR A 201 -6.48 -25.13 0.13
CA THR A 201 -7.18 -24.95 1.41
C THR A 201 -6.30 -24.14 2.36
N CYS A 202 -6.78 -22.99 2.79
CA CYS A 202 -6.11 -22.14 3.77
C CYS A 202 -6.85 -22.15 5.10
N THR A 203 -6.13 -22.45 6.17
CA THR A 203 -6.62 -22.38 7.55
C THR A 203 -5.85 -21.32 8.32
N GLY A 204 -6.56 -20.42 8.98
CA GLY A 204 -5.96 -19.36 9.78
C GLY A 204 -6.56 -19.27 11.18
N GLN A 205 -5.79 -18.74 12.13
CA GLN A 205 -6.25 -18.39 13.48
C GLN A 205 -6.07 -16.89 13.74
N GLY A 206 -7.09 -16.26 14.32
CA GLY A 206 -7.14 -14.82 14.59
C GLY A 206 -7.62 -14.02 13.37
N LYS A 207 -7.26 -12.73 13.32
CA LYS A 207 -7.64 -11.87 12.19
C LYS A 207 -6.93 -12.35 10.92
N THR A 208 -7.71 -12.96 10.03
CA THR A 208 -7.24 -13.53 8.77
C THR A 208 -8.15 -13.05 7.65
N VAL A 209 -7.55 -12.63 6.54
CA VAL A 209 -8.27 -12.26 5.31
C VAL A 209 -7.59 -12.96 4.14
N CYS A 210 -8.38 -13.60 3.29
CA CYS A 210 -7.93 -14.22 2.06
C CYS A 210 -8.72 -13.66 0.88
N SER A 211 -8.02 -13.36 -0.21
CA SER A 211 -8.57 -13.00 -1.52
C SER A 211 -8.17 -14.02 -2.57
N TYR A 212 -9.08 -14.36 -3.47
CA TYR A 212 -8.83 -15.28 -4.58
C TYR A 212 -9.71 -14.92 -5.77
N SER A 213 -9.23 -15.17 -6.99
CA SER A 213 -10.10 -15.05 -8.17
C SER A 213 -11.02 -16.26 -8.23
N SER A 214 -12.34 -16.06 -8.23
CA SER A 214 -13.28 -17.18 -8.35
C SER A 214 -13.35 -17.71 -9.79
N ASP A 215 -13.02 -16.87 -10.78
CA ASP A 215 -13.27 -17.12 -12.19
C ASP A 215 -12.23 -16.42 -13.09
N ASN A 216 -12.22 -16.72 -14.41
CA ASN A 216 -11.41 -16.01 -15.42
C ASN A 216 -11.87 -14.55 -15.66
N ASP A 217 -12.97 -14.13 -15.03
CA ASP A 217 -13.58 -12.81 -15.22
C ASP A 217 -12.95 -11.72 -14.34
N GLY A 218 -11.89 -12.04 -13.57
CA GLY A 218 -11.16 -11.10 -12.72
C GLY A 218 -11.92 -10.66 -11.46
N ASN A 219 -13.06 -11.30 -11.17
CA ASN A 219 -13.82 -11.06 -9.94
C ASN A 219 -13.11 -11.70 -8.75
N LEU A 220 -12.76 -10.87 -7.76
CA LEU A 220 -12.14 -11.31 -6.52
C LEU A 220 -13.21 -11.69 -5.50
N SER A 221 -13.12 -12.91 -5.00
CA SER A 221 -13.84 -13.40 -3.83
C SER A 221 -12.97 -13.25 -2.59
N THR A 222 -13.61 -13.04 -1.43
CA THR A 222 -12.91 -12.89 -0.15
C THR A 222 -13.48 -13.78 0.93
N CYS A 223 -12.61 -14.23 1.81
CA CYS A 223 -12.91 -15.06 2.95
C CYS A 223 -12.17 -14.46 4.15
N ALA A 224 -12.91 -13.93 5.14
CA ALA A 224 -12.34 -13.21 6.29
C ALA A 224 -12.95 -13.67 7.62
N SER A 225 -12.13 -13.71 8.67
CA SER A 225 -12.53 -14.09 10.05
C SER A 225 -11.64 -13.39 11.06
N ASN A 226 -12.16 -13.18 12.28
CA ASN A 226 -11.38 -12.72 13.44
C ASN A 226 -10.99 -13.86 14.39
N SER A 227 -11.29 -15.11 14.01
CA SER A 227 -11.08 -16.32 14.81
C SER A 227 -10.49 -17.41 13.92
N ASP A 228 -11.08 -18.60 13.87
CA ASP A 228 -10.66 -19.61 12.92
C ASP A 228 -11.27 -19.35 11.55
N ILE A 229 -10.53 -19.65 10.49
CA ILE A 229 -11.00 -19.56 9.11
C ILE A 229 -10.61 -20.79 8.31
N LEU A 230 -11.48 -21.16 7.38
CA LEU A 230 -11.24 -22.14 6.34
C LEU A 230 -11.64 -21.53 5.00
N CYS A 231 -10.67 -21.25 4.13
CA CYS A 231 -10.91 -20.74 2.79
C CYS A 231 -10.49 -21.79 1.76
N GLN A 232 -11.33 -21.99 0.74
CA GLN A 232 -11.05 -22.93 -0.34
C GLN A 232 -11.25 -22.24 -1.68
N THR A 233 -10.27 -22.39 -2.58
CA THR A 233 -10.34 -21.89 -3.95
C THR A 233 -9.59 -22.82 -4.89
N GLN A 234 -9.67 -22.56 -6.20
CA GLN A 234 -8.83 -23.18 -7.20
C GLN A 234 -7.81 -22.19 -7.76
N GLY A 235 -6.61 -22.66 -8.09
CA GLY A 235 -5.63 -21.87 -8.82
C GLY A 235 -4.78 -20.96 -7.93
N GLU A 236 -5.32 -19.87 -7.43
CA GLU A 236 -4.54 -18.87 -6.67
C GLU A 236 -5.32 -18.35 -5.46
N ILE A 237 -4.61 -18.19 -4.35
CA ILE A 237 -5.12 -17.54 -3.15
C ILE A 237 -4.03 -16.68 -2.52
N GLN A 238 -4.40 -15.47 -2.16
CA GLN A 238 -3.58 -14.59 -1.35
C GLN A 238 -4.21 -14.45 0.02
N CYS A 239 -3.43 -14.58 1.08
CA CYS A 239 -3.93 -14.54 2.45
C CYS A 239 -2.98 -13.77 3.36
N PHE A 240 -3.56 -13.09 4.35
CA PHE A 240 -2.85 -12.34 5.38
C PHE A 240 -3.33 -12.80 6.77
N GLY A 241 -2.38 -13.07 7.68
CA GLY A 241 -2.64 -13.47 9.07
C GLY A 241 -1.42 -14.11 9.75
N GLU A 242 -1.35 -14.00 11.09
CA GLU A 242 -0.16 -14.41 11.88
C GLU A 242 0.01 -15.94 11.99
N ASN A 243 -1.08 -16.70 11.89
CA ASN A 243 -1.12 -18.16 12.03
C ASN A 243 -1.97 -18.77 10.93
N LEU A 244 -1.49 -18.65 9.71
CA LEU A 244 -2.18 -19.00 8.48
C LEU A 244 -1.35 -20.04 7.72
N VAL A 245 -1.97 -21.15 7.36
CA VAL A 245 -1.36 -22.20 6.53
C VAL A 245 -2.26 -22.52 5.37
N CYS A 246 -1.74 -22.38 4.16
CA CYS A 246 -2.35 -22.81 2.91
C CYS A 246 -1.74 -24.13 2.46
N SER A 247 -2.57 -25.06 1.98
CA SER A 247 -2.14 -26.43 1.71
C SER A 247 -2.92 -27.08 0.57
N HIS A 248 -2.27 -28.04 -0.07
CA HIS A 248 -2.86 -29.01 -0.98
C HIS A 248 -2.09 -30.33 -0.88
N ASN A 249 -2.78 -31.42 -0.54
CA ASN A 249 -2.15 -32.74 -0.31
C ASN A 249 -0.94 -32.64 0.67
N SER A 250 0.26 -32.98 0.20
CA SER A 250 1.50 -32.92 0.98
C SER A 250 2.15 -31.54 1.00
N PHE A 251 1.73 -30.63 0.12
CA PHE A 251 2.30 -29.29 0.01
C PHE A 251 1.61 -28.34 0.97
N SER A 252 2.39 -27.49 1.62
CA SER A 252 1.85 -26.41 2.43
C SER A 252 2.86 -25.29 2.58
N CYS A 253 2.34 -24.11 2.87
CA CYS A 253 3.13 -22.95 3.22
C CYS A 253 2.27 -21.92 3.97
N GLY A 254 2.93 -20.94 4.60
CA GLY A 254 2.26 -19.80 5.22
C GLY A 254 3.02 -19.29 6.42
N PHE A 255 2.31 -18.73 7.40
CA PHE A 255 2.88 -18.22 8.63
C PHE A 255 2.46 -19.08 9.82
N GLN A 256 3.43 -19.50 10.62
CA GLN A 256 3.20 -20.18 11.88
C GLN A 256 3.92 -19.44 13.00
N ASN A 257 3.18 -18.95 13.99
CA ASN A 257 3.67 -18.08 15.05
C ASN A 257 4.38 -16.82 14.49
N GLY A 258 3.80 -16.20 13.46
CA GLY A 258 4.33 -15.00 12.80
C GLY A 258 5.62 -15.23 12.00
N LYS A 259 5.96 -16.47 11.68
CA LYS A 259 7.16 -16.80 10.88
C LYS A 259 6.80 -17.57 9.62
N PRO A 260 7.46 -17.25 8.48
CA PRO A 260 7.45 -18.08 7.28
C PRO A 260 7.65 -19.57 7.58
N PHE A 261 6.77 -20.42 7.04
CA PHE A 261 6.73 -21.87 7.22
C PHE A 261 6.55 -22.58 5.87
N TYR A 262 7.50 -23.46 5.47
CA TYR A 262 7.49 -24.27 4.24
C TYR A 262 7.98 -25.70 4.56
N PRO A 263 7.09 -26.63 4.91
CA PRO A 263 7.51 -27.97 5.37
C PRO A 263 7.87 -28.94 4.23
N ASN A 264 7.32 -28.79 3.00
CA ASN A 264 7.48 -29.80 1.96
C ASN A 264 7.59 -29.18 0.55
N GLN A 265 8.80 -29.18 -0.02
CA GLN A 265 9.05 -29.07 -1.47
C GLN A 265 9.70 -30.39 -1.89
N ASN A 266 8.96 -31.26 -2.59
CA ASN A 266 9.55 -32.41 -3.28
C ASN A 266 9.67 -32.09 -4.76
#